data_AF-A0A9E2RFK3-F1
#
_entry.id   AF-A0A9E2RFK3-F1
#
_cell.length_a   1.000
_cell.length_b   1.000
_cell.length_c   1.000
_cell.angle_alpha   90.00
_cell.angle_beta   90.00
_cell.angle_gamma   90.00
#
_symmetry.space_group_name_H-M   'P 1'
#
loop_
_entity.id
_entity.type
_entity.pdbx_description
1 polymer ?
#
loop_
_entity_poly.entity_id
_entity_poly.type
_entity_poly.pdbx_seq_one_letter_code
_entity_poly.pdbx_strand_id
1 'polypeptide(L)'
;MIPEIGHFALILALCAAVVQGSLPIYGAAVGNSALMSVAKAAARGQFILVLLAFCCLGYAFAVKDFSVLYVAATSNSQLPLHYRLAAIWGAHEGSLLLWTFILTVWMVAVTLFSRHLPEAMRARILGVMGLVSLGFLLFMLTVSNPFERLIPAAADGRDLNPLLQDPGMVMHPPMLYMGYVGFSVAFAFAIAALLGGNLDAAWARWSRPWTTAAWCFLTVGIALGSGWAYYELGWGGWWFWDPVENASFMPWLAGTALIHSLAVTDKRGGFKVWTVLLAILAFSLSLVGTFLVRSGVLTSVHAFATDPKRGLFILIFLAIVIGGSLLLYAWRAPRVGLGGSFDMVSREAMLLANNVLLIAALGSVLLGTLYPLFLDALGLGKISVGPPYFDTVFVPLMTPAIFL
;
A
#
# COMPACT_ATOMS: atom_id res chain seq x y z
N MET A 1 8.13 -30.23 4.75
CA MET A 1 7.60 -30.26 3.36
C MET A 1 6.59 -29.14 3.09
N ILE A 2 5.64 -28.85 4.00
CA ILE A 2 4.67 -27.76 3.77
C ILE A 2 5.36 -26.38 3.61
N PRO A 3 6.35 -26.00 4.45
CA PRO A 3 7.08 -24.74 4.25
C PRO A 3 7.80 -24.66 2.89
N GLU A 4 8.36 -25.77 2.42
CA GLU A 4 9.05 -25.85 1.13
C GLU A 4 8.07 -25.67 -0.05
N ILE A 5 6.84 -26.19 0.06
CA ILE A 5 5.77 -25.93 -0.92
C ILE A 5 5.40 -24.45 -0.95
N GLY A 6 5.23 -23.83 0.21
CA GLY A 6 4.93 -22.40 0.31
C GLY A 6 6.03 -21.53 -0.30
N HIS A 7 7.29 -21.85 0.00
CA HIS A 7 8.44 -21.15 -0.57
C HIS A 7 8.52 -21.32 -2.09
N PHE A 8 8.35 -22.55 -2.59
CA PHE A 8 8.34 -22.82 -4.04
C PHE A 8 7.19 -22.11 -4.75
N ALA A 9 6.00 -22.05 -4.13
CA ALA A 9 4.87 -21.31 -4.67
C ALA A 9 5.18 -19.80 -4.81
N LEU A 10 5.91 -19.19 -3.88
CA LEU A 10 6.38 -17.81 -4.01
C LEU A 10 7.37 -17.61 -5.16
N ILE A 11 8.27 -18.57 -5.39
CA ILE A 11 9.19 -18.54 -6.55
C ILE A 11 8.40 -18.59 -7.86
N LEU A 12 7.42 -19.49 -7.97
CA LEU A 12 6.55 -19.54 -9.15
C LEU A 12 5.72 -18.26 -9.31
N ALA A 13 5.25 -17.66 -8.20
CA ALA A 13 4.54 -16.39 -8.23
C ALA A 13 5.46 -15.27 -8.75
N LEU A 14 6.75 -15.26 -8.39
CA LEU A 14 7.74 -14.32 -8.91
C LEU A 14 7.88 -14.47 -10.43
N CYS A 15 8.01 -15.68 -10.94
CA CYS A 15 8.05 -15.94 -12.39
C CYS A 15 6.77 -15.43 -13.09
N ALA A 16 5.60 -15.69 -12.50
CA ALA A 16 4.32 -15.19 -13.00
C ALA A 16 4.24 -13.65 -12.95
N ALA A 17 4.83 -13.00 -11.94
CA ALA A 17 4.91 -11.55 -11.83
C ALA A 17 5.79 -10.92 -12.90
N VAL A 18 6.91 -11.55 -13.26
CA VAL A 18 7.74 -11.12 -14.41
C VAL A 18 6.93 -11.18 -15.70
N VAL A 19 6.25 -12.29 -15.95
CA VAL A 19 5.40 -12.48 -17.14
C VAL A 19 4.27 -11.45 -17.16
N GLN A 20 3.57 -11.27 -16.04
CA GLN A 20 2.48 -10.30 -15.92
C GLN A 20 2.97 -8.86 -16.09
N GLY A 21 4.11 -8.50 -15.51
CA GLY A 21 4.64 -7.16 -15.53
C GLY A 21 5.22 -6.73 -16.87
N SER A 22 5.58 -7.68 -17.74
CA SER A 22 6.24 -7.42 -19.03
C SER A 22 5.32 -7.63 -20.23
N LEU A 23 4.84 -8.87 -20.45
CA LEU A 23 4.16 -9.26 -21.70
C LEU A 23 2.88 -8.45 -21.98
N PRO A 24 1.97 -8.23 -21.01
CA PRO A 24 0.77 -7.42 -21.25
C PRO A 24 1.05 -5.96 -21.61
N ILE A 25 2.04 -5.34 -20.95
CA ILE A 25 2.41 -3.95 -21.21
C ILE A 25 3.00 -3.83 -22.61
N TYR A 26 3.93 -4.74 -22.95
CA TYR A 26 4.53 -4.78 -24.28
C TYR A 26 3.48 -5.09 -25.36
N GLY A 27 2.61 -6.09 -25.13
CA GLY A 27 1.49 -6.44 -26.00
C GLY A 27 0.58 -5.26 -26.28
N ALA A 28 0.26 -4.46 -25.26
CA ALA A 28 -0.53 -3.24 -25.42
C ALA A 28 0.22 -2.12 -26.16
N ALA A 29 1.55 -2.11 -26.16
CA ALA A 29 2.36 -1.16 -26.91
C ALA A 29 2.44 -1.50 -28.41
N VAL A 30 2.49 -2.79 -28.75
CA VAL A 30 2.58 -3.27 -30.16
C VAL A 30 1.25 -3.71 -30.75
N GLY A 31 0.15 -3.65 -30.00
CA GLY A 31 -1.18 -4.06 -30.46
C GLY A 31 -1.39 -5.57 -30.56
N ASN A 32 -0.61 -6.38 -29.84
CA ASN A 32 -0.70 -7.84 -29.86
C ASN A 32 -1.68 -8.36 -28.78
N SER A 33 -2.85 -8.82 -29.21
CA SER A 33 -3.92 -9.34 -28.34
C SER A 33 -3.54 -10.62 -27.60
N ALA A 34 -2.73 -11.50 -28.20
CA ALA A 34 -2.26 -12.71 -27.52
C ALA A 34 -1.44 -12.35 -26.27
N LEU A 35 -0.49 -11.42 -26.40
CA LEU A 35 0.32 -10.94 -25.27
C LEU A 35 -0.51 -10.19 -24.22
N MET A 36 -1.49 -9.38 -24.65
CA MET A 36 -2.41 -8.70 -23.72
C MET A 36 -3.28 -9.69 -22.93
N SER A 37 -3.70 -10.79 -23.55
CA SER A 37 -4.58 -11.79 -22.93
C SER A 37 -3.94 -12.49 -21.72
N VAL A 38 -2.60 -12.61 -21.71
CA VAL A 38 -1.80 -13.20 -20.62
C VAL A 38 -2.06 -12.49 -19.29
N ALA A 39 -2.37 -11.20 -19.30
CA ALA A 39 -2.54 -10.39 -18.09
C ALA A 39 -3.51 -11.01 -17.08
N LYS A 40 -4.66 -11.52 -17.56
CA LYS A 40 -5.70 -12.09 -16.70
C LYS A 40 -5.28 -13.44 -16.12
N ALA A 41 -4.67 -14.29 -16.95
CA ALA A 41 -4.24 -15.62 -16.55
C ALA A 41 -3.10 -15.53 -15.52
N ALA A 42 -2.10 -14.67 -15.78
CA ALA A 42 -0.99 -14.46 -14.87
C ALA A 42 -1.44 -13.86 -13.53
N ALA A 43 -2.39 -12.92 -13.52
CA ALA A 43 -2.93 -12.34 -12.28
C ALA A 43 -3.64 -13.37 -11.39
N ARG A 44 -4.46 -14.23 -12.01
CA ARG A 44 -5.15 -15.31 -11.30
C ARG A 44 -4.17 -16.41 -10.85
N GLY A 45 -3.16 -16.71 -11.68
CA GLY A 45 -2.08 -17.63 -11.33
C GLY A 45 -1.30 -17.15 -10.12
N GLN A 46 -0.90 -15.87 -10.10
CA GLN A 46 -0.25 -15.25 -8.94
C GLN A 46 -1.12 -15.35 -7.69
N PHE A 47 -2.41 -15.06 -7.77
CA PHE A 47 -3.33 -15.21 -6.64
C PHE A 47 -3.35 -16.63 -6.09
N ILE A 48 -3.47 -17.65 -6.95
CA ILE A 48 -3.48 -19.06 -6.50
C ILE A 48 -2.16 -19.43 -5.82
N LEU A 49 -1.03 -19.01 -6.40
CA LEU A 49 0.31 -19.33 -5.88
C LEU A 49 0.58 -18.62 -4.54
N VAL A 50 0.25 -17.34 -4.43
CA VAL A 50 0.40 -16.57 -3.19
C VAL A 50 -0.60 -17.04 -2.12
N LEU A 51 -1.83 -17.39 -2.50
CA LEU A 51 -2.80 -18.01 -1.58
C LEU A 51 -2.29 -19.35 -1.04
N LEU A 52 -1.71 -20.20 -1.90
CA LEU A 52 -1.08 -21.45 -1.48
C LEU A 52 0.03 -21.19 -0.45
N ALA A 53 0.92 -20.23 -0.72
CA ALA A 53 1.96 -19.84 0.23
C ALA A 53 1.35 -19.32 1.55
N PHE A 54 0.36 -18.43 1.50
CA PHE A 54 -0.32 -17.90 2.67
C PHE A 54 -0.93 -19.02 3.53
N CYS A 55 -1.61 -19.99 2.90
CA CYS A 55 -2.16 -21.16 3.56
C CYS A 55 -1.08 -22.09 4.13
N CYS A 56 0.04 -22.31 3.42
CA CYS A 56 1.16 -23.09 3.94
C CYS A 56 1.77 -22.46 5.20
N LEU A 57 1.92 -21.13 5.23
CA LEU A 57 2.42 -20.42 6.41
C LEU A 57 1.42 -20.52 7.57
N GLY A 58 0.13 -20.30 7.30
CA GLY A 58 -0.93 -20.45 8.31
C GLY A 58 -1.00 -21.87 8.88
N TYR A 59 -0.81 -22.89 8.05
CA TYR A 59 -0.70 -24.27 8.50
C TYR A 59 0.50 -24.46 9.44
N ALA A 60 1.67 -23.93 9.10
CA ALA A 60 2.87 -24.01 9.94
C ALA A 60 2.64 -23.41 11.34
N PHE A 61 1.96 -22.25 11.43
CA PHE A 61 1.53 -21.68 12.72
C PHE A 61 0.51 -22.56 13.44
N ALA A 62 -0.49 -23.10 12.72
CA ALA A 62 -1.55 -23.92 13.29
C ALA A 62 -1.04 -25.24 13.89
N VAL A 63 0.00 -25.84 13.31
CA VAL A 63 0.61 -27.09 13.80
C VAL A 63 1.85 -26.86 14.68
N LYS A 64 2.24 -25.61 14.93
CA LYS A 64 3.41 -25.24 15.75
C LYS A 64 4.72 -25.76 15.15
N ASP A 65 4.90 -25.58 13.84
CA ASP A 65 6.12 -26.00 13.16
C ASP A 65 7.29 -25.05 13.46
N PHE A 66 7.96 -25.27 14.60
CA PHE A 66 9.12 -24.48 15.06
C PHE A 66 10.41 -24.76 14.28
N SER A 67 10.35 -25.55 13.21
CA SER A 67 11.43 -25.64 12.23
C SER A 67 11.39 -24.51 11.21
N VAL A 68 10.33 -23.69 11.19
CA VAL A 68 10.26 -22.42 10.46
C VAL A 68 10.68 -21.29 11.41
N LEU A 69 11.73 -20.54 11.04
CA LEU A 69 12.29 -19.46 11.86
C LEU A 69 11.21 -18.43 12.26
N TYR A 70 10.35 -18.06 11.32
CA TYR A 70 9.28 -17.10 11.56
C TYR A 70 8.27 -17.59 12.61
N VAL A 71 7.84 -18.85 12.52
CA VAL A 71 6.92 -19.47 13.49
C VAL A 71 7.59 -19.57 14.86
N ALA A 72 8.84 -20.02 14.92
CA ALA A 72 9.61 -20.12 16.15
C ALA A 72 9.89 -18.74 16.80
N ALA A 73 9.94 -17.66 16.03
CA ALA A 73 10.21 -16.32 16.54
C ALA A 73 8.95 -15.59 17.06
N THR A 74 7.75 -16.04 16.70
CA THR A 74 6.50 -15.26 16.88
C THR A 74 5.31 -16.06 17.40
N SER A 75 5.52 -17.29 17.86
CA SER A 75 4.48 -18.18 18.39
C SER A 75 5.10 -19.23 19.30
N ASN A 76 4.35 -19.69 20.31
CA ASN A 76 4.76 -20.78 21.19
C ASN A 76 3.66 -21.86 21.30
N SER A 77 3.97 -22.93 22.04
CA SER A 77 3.09 -24.09 22.19
C SER A 77 1.79 -23.84 22.96
N GLN A 78 1.77 -22.82 23.82
CA GLN A 78 0.65 -22.44 24.69
C GLN A 78 -0.25 -21.36 24.07
N LEU A 79 0.23 -20.67 23.03
CA LEU A 79 -0.50 -19.58 22.38
C LEU A 79 -1.81 -20.11 21.76
N PRO A 80 -2.97 -19.52 22.08
CA PRO A 80 -4.25 -19.92 21.49
C PRO A 80 -4.23 -19.89 19.96
N LEU A 81 -4.98 -20.81 19.32
CA LEU A 81 -4.93 -20.98 17.86
C LEU A 81 -5.24 -19.69 17.09
N HIS A 82 -6.18 -18.87 17.55
CA HIS A 82 -6.53 -17.62 16.87
C HIS A 82 -5.36 -16.62 16.87
N TYR A 83 -4.59 -16.52 17.96
CA TYR A 83 -3.39 -15.68 18.00
C TYR A 83 -2.22 -16.28 17.22
N ARG A 84 -2.11 -17.62 17.16
CA ARG A 84 -1.16 -18.28 16.26
C ARG A 84 -1.47 -17.99 14.79
N LEU A 85 -2.73 -17.98 14.40
CA LEU A 85 -3.14 -17.59 13.04
C LEU A 85 -2.96 -16.09 12.80
N ALA A 86 -3.25 -15.24 13.79
CA ALA A 86 -3.00 -13.80 13.68
C ALA A 86 -1.50 -13.47 13.57
N ALA A 87 -0.64 -14.30 14.15
CA ALA A 87 0.81 -14.19 14.05
C ALA A 87 1.32 -14.32 12.59
N ILE A 88 0.51 -14.83 11.65
CA ILE A 88 0.81 -14.77 10.20
C ILE A 88 1.14 -13.35 9.75
N TRP A 89 0.59 -12.30 10.38
CA TRP A 89 0.93 -10.91 10.08
C TRP A 89 1.47 -10.15 11.31
N GLY A 90 1.87 -10.88 12.36
CA GLY A 90 2.38 -10.33 13.62
C GLY A 90 3.78 -9.74 13.55
N ALA A 91 4.49 -10.00 12.46
CA ALA A 91 5.83 -9.50 12.23
C ALA A 91 6.08 -9.27 10.74
N HIS A 92 7.31 -8.87 10.40
CA HIS A 92 7.64 -8.29 9.12
C HIS A 92 7.38 -9.24 7.93
N GLU A 93 7.96 -10.44 7.93
CA GLU A 93 7.91 -11.44 6.85
C GLU A 93 6.47 -11.77 6.47
N GLY A 94 5.67 -12.06 7.48
CA GLY A 94 4.28 -12.45 7.33
C GLY A 94 3.36 -11.27 6.95
N SER A 95 3.61 -10.07 7.48
CA SER A 95 2.88 -8.86 7.06
C SER A 95 3.12 -8.50 5.58
N LEU A 96 4.32 -8.75 5.04
CA LEU A 96 4.60 -8.60 3.62
C LEU A 96 3.90 -9.67 2.77
N LEU A 97 3.78 -10.89 3.29
CA LEU A 97 2.99 -11.94 2.65
C LEU A 97 1.51 -11.58 2.62
N LEU A 98 0.97 -11.01 3.71
CA LEU A 98 -0.41 -10.48 3.74
C LEU A 98 -0.58 -9.32 2.74
N TRP A 99 0.36 -8.36 2.70
CA TRP A 99 0.34 -7.26 1.75
C TRP A 99 0.31 -7.77 0.30
N THR A 100 1.20 -8.71 -0.04
CA THR A 100 1.28 -9.32 -1.37
C THR A 100 0.03 -10.13 -1.70
N PHE A 101 -0.51 -10.87 -0.74
CA PHE A 101 -1.76 -11.60 -0.89
C PHE A 101 -2.92 -10.65 -1.23
N ILE A 102 -3.08 -9.57 -0.46
CA ILE A 102 -4.10 -8.54 -0.72
C ILE A 102 -3.89 -7.89 -2.10
N LEU A 103 -2.64 -7.67 -2.53
CA LEU A 103 -2.37 -7.15 -3.88
C LEU A 103 -2.93 -8.10 -4.94
N THR A 104 -2.69 -9.40 -4.80
CA THR A 104 -3.23 -10.40 -5.74
C THR A 104 -4.77 -10.50 -5.68
N VAL A 105 -5.40 -10.29 -4.52
CA VAL A 105 -6.87 -10.17 -4.40
C VAL A 105 -7.38 -8.98 -5.24
N TRP A 106 -6.76 -7.82 -5.12
CA TRP A 106 -7.10 -6.65 -5.94
C TRP A 106 -6.89 -6.91 -7.43
N MET A 107 -5.82 -7.61 -7.83
CA MET A 107 -5.61 -8.00 -9.23
C MET A 107 -6.74 -8.90 -9.74
N VAL A 108 -7.13 -9.92 -8.98
CA VAL A 108 -8.25 -10.81 -9.33
C VAL A 108 -9.54 -10.02 -9.44
N ALA A 109 -9.82 -9.11 -8.50
CA ALA A 109 -10.97 -8.23 -8.56
C ALA A 109 -10.98 -7.42 -9.86
N VAL A 110 -9.85 -6.83 -10.27
CA VAL A 110 -9.72 -6.14 -11.57
C VAL A 110 -10.01 -7.09 -12.73
N THR A 111 -9.58 -8.35 -12.70
CA THR A 111 -9.93 -9.32 -13.77
C THR A 111 -11.43 -9.62 -13.87
N LEU A 112 -12.17 -9.50 -12.77
CA LEU A 112 -13.58 -9.84 -12.67
C LEU A 112 -14.48 -8.66 -12.97
N PHE A 113 -14.19 -7.50 -12.38
CA PHE A 113 -15.07 -6.32 -12.40
C PHE A 113 -14.71 -5.29 -13.49
N SER A 114 -13.57 -5.45 -14.18
CA SER A 114 -13.12 -4.54 -15.24
C SER A 114 -13.21 -5.12 -16.66
N ARG A 115 -14.19 -6.02 -16.90
CA ARG A 115 -14.39 -6.66 -18.22
C ARG A 115 -14.81 -5.68 -19.32
N HIS A 116 -15.51 -4.60 -18.94
CA HIS A 116 -15.98 -3.53 -19.83
C HIS A 116 -14.85 -2.61 -20.32
N LEU A 117 -13.65 -2.68 -19.73
CA LEU A 117 -12.51 -1.87 -20.15
C LEU A 117 -11.95 -2.33 -21.50
N PRO A 118 -11.42 -1.40 -22.31
CA PRO A 118 -10.61 -1.74 -23.47
C PRO A 118 -9.47 -2.69 -23.08
N GLU A 119 -9.17 -3.65 -23.96
CA GLU A 119 -8.19 -4.71 -23.67
C GLU A 119 -6.82 -4.14 -23.30
N ALA A 120 -6.31 -3.18 -24.06
CA ALA A 120 -5.02 -2.52 -23.81
C ALA A 120 -4.97 -1.81 -22.45
N MET A 121 -6.08 -1.19 -22.02
CA MET A 121 -6.15 -0.53 -20.70
C MET A 121 -6.06 -1.58 -19.58
N ARG A 122 -6.87 -2.64 -19.66
CA ARG A 122 -6.86 -3.72 -18.67
C ARG A 122 -5.51 -4.45 -18.62
N ALA A 123 -4.89 -4.69 -19.78
CA ALA A 123 -3.58 -5.32 -19.89
C ALA A 123 -2.49 -4.48 -19.19
N ARG A 124 -2.49 -3.15 -19.41
CA ARG A 124 -1.57 -2.24 -18.73
C ARG A 124 -1.81 -2.15 -17.23
N ILE A 125 -3.07 -2.07 -16.77
CA ILE A 125 -3.40 -2.03 -15.33
C ILE A 125 -2.85 -3.26 -14.63
N LEU A 126 -3.21 -4.46 -15.10
CA LEU A 126 -2.73 -5.72 -14.52
C LEU A 126 -1.21 -5.84 -14.64
N GLY A 127 -0.62 -5.36 -15.73
CA GLY A 127 0.84 -5.35 -15.88
C GLY A 127 1.54 -4.46 -14.87
N VAL A 128 1.07 -3.22 -14.66
CA VAL A 128 1.64 -2.31 -13.65
C VAL A 128 1.51 -2.90 -12.25
N MET A 129 0.36 -3.49 -11.91
CA MET A 129 0.20 -4.21 -10.63
C MET A 129 1.15 -5.42 -10.54
N GLY A 130 1.42 -6.09 -11.67
CA GLY A 130 2.40 -7.18 -11.78
C GLY A 130 3.83 -6.71 -11.49
N LEU A 131 4.24 -5.53 -11.97
CA LEU A 131 5.54 -4.92 -11.65
C LEU A 131 5.67 -4.56 -10.17
N VAL A 132 4.59 -4.09 -9.53
CA VAL A 132 4.56 -3.87 -8.09
C VAL A 132 4.72 -5.21 -7.35
N SER A 133 3.96 -6.24 -7.74
CA SER A 133 4.05 -7.59 -7.16
C SER A 133 5.45 -8.19 -7.29
N LEU A 134 6.09 -8.01 -8.46
CA LEU A 134 7.45 -8.43 -8.72
C LEU A 134 8.42 -7.89 -7.66
N GLY A 135 8.32 -6.61 -7.32
CA GLY A 135 9.16 -5.99 -6.29
C GLY A 135 8.95 -6.59 -4.90
N PHE A 136 7.70 -6.79 -4.48
CA PHE A 136 7.39 -7.38 -3.17
C PHE A 136 7.77 -8.86 -3.08
N LEU A 137 7.56 -9.64 -4.14
CA LEU A 137 7.96 -11.04 -4.19
C LEU A 137 9.49 -11.17 -4.19
N LEU A 138 10.20 -10.30 -4.90
CA LEU A 138 11.66 -10.24 -4.85
C LEU A 138 12.14 -9.89 -3.43
N PHE A 139 11.52 -8.90 -2.80
CA PHE A 139 11.85 -8.52 -1.42
C PHE A 139 11.71 -9.69 -0.45
N MET A 140 10.58 -10.38 -0.53
CA MET A 140 10.24 -11.50 0.34
C MET A 140 11.19 -12.67 0.12
N LEU A 141 11.51 -13.03 -1.12
CA LEU A 141 12.38 -14.16 -1.42
C LEU A 141 13.86 -13.91 -1.09
N THR A 142 14.30 -12.65 -1.03
CA THR A 142 15.73 -12.32 -0.85
C THR A 142 16.08 -11.79 0.54
N VAL A 143 15.22 -10.98 1.16
CA VAL A 143 15.54 -10.28 2.41
C VAL A 143 14.60 -10.66 3.55
N SER A 144 13.33 -11.02 3.27
CA SER A 144 12.34 -11.27 4.31
C SER A 144 11.47 -12.49 4.02
N ASN A 145 12.11 -13.66 4.01
CA ASN A 145 11.48 -14.92 3.62
C ASN A 145 10.68 -15.54 4.79
N PRO A 146 9.34 -15.65 4.70
CA PRO A 146 8.54 -16.22 5.79
C PRO A 146 8.74 -17.73 5.98
N PHE A 147 9.42 -18.41 5.06
CA PHE A 147 9.67 -19.86 5.10
C PHE A 147 11.12 -20.20 5.43
N GLU A 148 11.91 -19.24 5.90
CA GLU A 148 13.28 -19.49 6.35
C GLU A 148 13.31 -20.60 7.41
N ARG A 149 14.22 -21.56 7.23
CA ARG A 149 14.29 -22.78 8.04
C ARG A 149 15.24 -22.58 9.21
N LEU A 150 14.84 -23.09 10.38
CA LEU A 150 15.65 -23.12 11.58
C LEU A 150 16.15 -24.56 11.79
N ILE A 151 17.47 -24.76 11.70
CA ILE A 151 18.12 -26.07 11.81
C ILE A 151 19.23 -25.98 12.87
N PRO A 152 19.15 -26.73 13.99
CA PRO A 152 18.04 -27.61 14.38
C PRO A 152 16.77 -26.82 14.73
N ALA A 153 15.61 -27.46 14.60
CA ALA A 153 14.34 -26.86 15.00
C ALA A 153 14.33 -26.51 16.49
N ALA A 154 13.67 -25.41 16.86
CA ALA A 154 13.51 -25.06 18.27
C ALA A 154 12.55 -26.04 18.95
N ALA A 155 12.80 -26.36 20.22
CA ALA A 155 11.94 -27.24 21.02
C ALA A 155 10.57 -26.59 21.31
N ASP A 156 10.57 -25.27 21.50
CA ASP A 156 9.39 -24.41 21.55
C ASP A 156 9.76 -23.06 20.93
N GLY A 157 8.76 -22.29 20.50
CA GLY A 157 8.95 -20.96 19.98
C GLY A 157 8.90 -19.86 21.04
N ARG A 158 9.24 -18.64 20.63
CA ARG A 158 9.10 -17.41 21.43
C ARG A 158 7.64 -16.98 21.46
N ASP A 159 7.32 -15.99 22.28
CA ASP A 159 5.94 -15.48 22.31
C ASP A 159 5.64 -14.50 21.17
N LEU A 160 4.36 -14.40 20.83
CA LEU A 160 3.86 -13.23 20.13
C LEU A 160 3.92 -12.05 21.11
N ASN A 161 4.32 -10.86 20.64
CA ASN A 161 4.33 -9.65 21.48
C ASN A 161 2.97 -9.54 22.21
N PRO A 162 2.96 -9.41 23.57
CA PRO A 162 1.72 -9.38 24.34
C PRO A 162 0.70 -8.36 23.84
N LEU A 163 1.15 -7.20 23.35
CA LEU A 163 0.28 -6.16 22.79
C LEU A 163 -0.51 -6.67 21.57
N LEU A 164 0.02 -7.63 20.83
CA LEU A 164 -0.58 -8.21 19.62
C LEU A 164 -1.54 -9.37 19.93
N GLN A 165 -1.65 -9.80 21.19
CA GLN A 165 -2.58 -10.85 21.63
C GLN A 165 -3.96 -10.24 21.92
N ASP A 166 -4.51 -9.52 20.95
CA ASP A 166 -5.75 -8.76 21.06
C ASP A 166 -6.64 -8.93 19.81
N PRO A 167 -7.98 -8.93 19.92
CA PRO A 167 -8.87 -9.00 18.75
C PRO A 167 -8.64 -7.89 17.71
N GLY A 168 -8.19 -6.71 18.14
CA GLY A 168 -7.79 -5.60 17.29
C GLY A 168 -6.70 -6.00 16.30
N MET A 169 -5.70 -6.76 16.74
CA MET A 169 -4.63 -7.30 15.88
C MET A 169 -5.16 -8.23 14.79
N VAL A 170 -6.25 -8.96 15.05
CA VAL A 170 -6.85 -9.87 14.07
C VAL A 170 -7.54 -9.10 12.94
N MET A 171 -8.18 -7.98 13.27
CA MET A 171 -9.07 -7.25 12.36
C MET A 171 -8.41 -6.04 11.68
N HIS A 172 -7.64 -5.26 12.43
CA HIS A 172 -7.10 -3.98 11.97
C HIS A 172 -6.13 -4.14 10.78
N PRO A 173 -5.05 -4.96 10.84
CA PRO A 173 -4.07 -5.03 9.76
C PRO A 173 -4.64 -5.48 8.41
N PRO A 174 -5.52 -6.51 8.32
CA PRO A 174 -6.17 -6.85 7.07
C PRO A 174 -6.99 -5.70 6.48
N MET A 175 -7.76 -4.97 7.29
CA MET A 175 -8.56 -3.83 6.84
C MET A 175 -7.69 -2.66 6.38
N LEU A 176 -6.65 -2.33 7.15
CA LEU A 176 -5.68 -1.30 6.79
C LEU A 176 -4.99 -1.62 5.47
N TYR A 177 -4.50 -2.86 5.28
CA TYR A 177 -3.85 -3.28 4.05
C TYR A 177 -4.80 -3.36 2.86
N MET A 178 -6.07 -3.75 3.06
CA MET A 178 -7.08 -3.66 1.98
C MET A 178 -7.17 -2.22 1.44
N GLY A 179 -7.01 -1.22 2.30
CA GLY A 179 -6.95 0.20 1.91
C GLY A 179 -5.61 0.60 1.25
N TYR A 180 -4.49 0.43 1.94
CA TYR A 180 -3.14 0.78 1.45
C TYR A 180 -2.86 0.17 0.07
N VAL A 181 -3.07 -1.14 -0.03
CA VAL A 181 -2.82 -1.90 -1.26
C VAL A 181 -3.88 -1.57 -2.30
N GLY A 182 -5.11 -1.24 -1.89
CA GLY A 182 -6.18 -0.86 -2.80
C GLY A 182 -5.86 0.37 -3.64
N PHE A 183 -5.12 1.34 -3.10
CA PHE A 183 -4.65 2.50 -3.89
C PHE A 183 -3.71 2.11 -5.05
N SER A 184 -3.09 0.92 -5.02
CA SER A 184 -2.31 0.40 -6.15
C SER A 184 -3.16 0.26 -7.43
N VAL A 185 -4.47 0.03 -7.29
CA VAL A 185 -5.39 -0.06 -8.44
C VAL A 185 -5.56 1.32 -9.07
N ALA A 186 -5.82 2.35 -8.27
CA ALA A 186 -5.93 3.74 -8.75
C ALA A 186 -4.62 4.22 -9.39
N PHE A 187 -3.48 3.89 -8.78
CA PHE A 187 -2.15 4.09 -9.34
C PHE A 187 -2.00 3.38 -10.69
N ALA A 188 -2.35 2.09 -10.78
CA ALA A 188 -2.22 1.33 -12.02
C ALA A 188 -3.11 1.87 -13.15
N PHE A 189 -4.31 2.39 -12.84
CA PHE A 189 -5.14 3.13 -13.81
C PHE A 189 -4.42 4.38 -14.32
N ALA A 190 -3.84 5.18 -13.42
CA ALA A 190 -3.12 6.40 -13.78
C ALA A 190 -1.90 6.10 -14.67
N ILE A 191 -1.07 5.12 -14.30
CA ILE A 191 0.08 4.70 -15.10
C ILE A 191 -0.36 4.11 -16.44
N ALA A 192 -1.39 3.26 -16.48
CA ALA A 192 -1.91 2.69 -17.71
C ALA A 192 -2.42 3.76 -18.68
N ALA A 193 -3.08 4.80 -18.18
CA ALA A 193 -3.55 5.92 -18.98
C ALA A 193 -2.38 6.79 -19.51
N LEU A 194 -1.35 7.04 -18.69
CA LEU A 194 -0.12 7.73 -19.11
C LEU A 194 0.63 6.95 -20.21
N LEU A 195 0.80 5.64 -20.04
CA LEU A 195 1.42 4.75 -21.03
C LEU A 195 0.63 4.74 -22.34
N GLY A 196 -0.71 4.73 -22.24
CA GLY A 196 -1.60 4.77 -23.39
C GLY A 196 -1.72 6.12 -24.08
N GLY A 197 -1.32 7.21 -23.43
CA GLY A 197 -1.42 8.57 -23.95
C GLY A 197 -2.82 9.18 -23.94
N ASN A 198 -3.84 8.46 -23.48
CA ASN A 198 -5.23 8.89 -23.47
C ASN A 198 -5.70 9.14 -22.03
N LEU A 199 -5.54 10.38 -21.57
CA LEU A 199 -6.05 10.86 -20.28
C LEU A 199 -7.43 11.53 -20.46
N ASP A 200 -8.39 10.76 -20.93
CA ASP A 200 -9.78 11.20 -21.10
C ASP A 200 -10.59 11.08 -19.80
N ALA A 201 -11.87 11.48 -19.82
CA ALA A 201 -12.72 11.33 -18.63
C ALA A 201 -13.03 9.85 -18.29
N ALA A 202 -12.82 8.92 -19.24
CA ALA A 202 -13.19 7.52 -19.09
C ALA A 202 -12.32 6.81 -18.04
N TRP A 203 -11.01 7.05 -18.03
CA TRP A 203 -10.14 6.45 -17.01
C TRP A 203 -10.51 6.92 -15.59
N ALA A 204 -10.88 8.20 -15.44
CA ALA A 204 -11.33 8.73 -14.16
C ALA A 204 -12.60 8.02 -13.70
N ARG A 205 -13.60 7.89 -14.58
CA ARG A 205 -14.84 7.13 -14.29
C ARG A 205 -14.56 5.71 -13.85
N TRP A 206 -13.66 5.01 -14.54
CA TRP A 206 -13.30 3.63 -14.23
C TRP A 206 -12.54 3.50 -12.91
N SER A 207 -11.69 4.46 -12.56
CA SER A 207 -10.86 4.45 -11.34
C SER A 207 -11.65 4.82 -10.06
N ARG A 208 -12.72 5.61 -10.17
CA ARG A 208 -13.56 6.06 -9.04
C ARG A 208 -14.02 4.96 -8.08
N PRO A 209 -14.68 3.87 -8.52
CA PRO A 209 -15.15 2.84 -7.60
C PRO A 209 -14.00 2.15 -6.85
N TRP A 210 -12.86 1.91 -7.51
CA TRP A 210 -11.68 1.31 -6.89
C TRP A 210 -11.07 2.22 -5.83
N THR A 211 -10.90 3.50 -6.16
CA THR A 211 -10.36 4.50 -5.23
C THR A 211 -11.26 4.65 -4.00
N THR A 212 -12.58 4.68 -4.21
CA THR A 212 -13.56 4.79 -3.12
C THR A 212 -13.52 3.57 -2.22
N ALA A 213 -13.45 2.36 -2.79
CA ALA A 213 -13.35 1.12 -2.01
C ALA A 213 -12.06 1.09 -1.17
N ALA A 214 -10.92 1.41 -1.76
CA ALA A 214 -9.64 1.50 -1.05
C ALA A 214 -9.70 2.52 0.11
N TRP A 215 -10.24 3.70 -0.15
CA TRP A 215 -10.41 4.74 0.87
C TRP A 215 -11.35 4.31 2.01
N CYS A 216 -12.45 3.60 1.70
CA CYS A 216 -13.36 3.07 2.73
C CYS A 216 -12.65 2.05 3.62
N PHE A 217 -11.93 1.08 3.03
CA PHE A 217 -11.15 0.12 3.80
C PHE A 217 -10.07 0.78 4.65
N LEU A 218 -9.37 1.78 4.10
CA LEU A 218 -8.39 2.55 4.86
C LEU A 218 -9.03 3.29 6.04
N THR A 219 -10.20 3.90 5.84
CA THR A 219 -10.95 4.60 6.89
C THR A 219 -11.32 3.63 8.03
N VAL A 220 -11.85 2.45 7.69
CA VAL A 220 -12.19 1.43 8.69
C VAL A 220 -10.93 0.90 9.37
N GLY A 221 -9.85 0.66 8.62
CA GLY A 221 -8.56 0.26 9.17
C GLY A 221 -8.05 1.27 10.19
N ILE A 222 -8.00 2.56 9.85
CA ILE A 222 -7.59 3.63 10.76
C ILE A 222 -8.48 3.66 12.01
N ALA A 223 -9.81 3.61 11.84
CA ALA A 223 -10.74 3.63 12.98
C ALA A 223 -10.54 2.44 13.93
N LEU A 224 -10.35 1.23 13.40
CA LEU A 224 -10.04 0.04 14.20
C LEU A 224 -8.70 0.18 14.92
N GLY A 225 -7.68 0.74 14.25
CA GLY A 225 -6.35 0.96 14.84
C GLY A 225 -6.39 1.99 15.96
N SER A 226 -7.04 3.13 15.75
CA SER A 226 -7.27 4.15 16.77
C SER A 226 -8.03 3.62 17.98
N GLY A 227 -9.05 2.79 17.75
CA GLY A 227 -9.78 2.15 18.85
C GLY A 227 -8.93 1.19 19.66
N TRP A 228 -8.15 0.35 18.98
CA TRP A 228 -7.20 -0.57 19.63
C TRP A 228 -6.14 0.18 20.44
N ALA A 229 -5.50 1.18 19.84
CA ALA A 229 -4.49 2.00 20.52
C ALA A 229 -5.06 2.73 21.75
N TYR A 230 -6.32 3.21 21.69
CA TYR A 230 -6.94 3.91 22.80
C TYR A 230 -7.01 3.06 24.09
N TYR A 231 -7.49 1.82 23.99
CA TYR A 231 -7.62 0.96 25.18
C TYR A 231 -6.33 0.22 25.54
N GLU A 232 -5.51 -0.15 24.55
CA GLU A 232 -4.30 -0.94 24.79
C GLU A 232 -3.14 -0.07 25.30
N LEU A 233 -2.98 1.14 24.76
CA LEU A 233 -1.85 2.02 25.11
C LEU A 233 -2.21 3.04 26.21
N GLY A 234 -3.50 3.21 26.52
CA GLY A 234 -3.96 4.05 27.63
C GLY A 234 -3.61 5.53 27.47
N TRP A 235 -3.38 5.99 26.24
CA TRP A 235 -2.84 7.32 25.96
C TRP A 235 -3.79 8.48 26.28
N GLY A 236 -5.05 8.21 26.62
CA GLY A 236 -6.02 9.24 27.00
C GLY A 236 -6.72 9.92 25.82
N GLY A 237 -6.59 9.38 24.61
CA GLY A 237 -7.20 9.89 23.38
C GLY A 237 -7.21 8.86 22.25
N TRP A 238 -7.81 9.19 21.10
CA TRP A 238 -7.93 8.27 19.96
C TRP A 238 -6.86 8.46 18.88
N TRP A 239 -6.00 9.48 19.04
CA TRP A 239 -4.97 9.86 18.08
C TRP A 239 -3.82 10.59 18.78
N PHE A 240 -2.58 10.23 18.49
CA PHE A 240 -1.38 10.76 19.15
C PHE A 240 -0.32 11.30 18.21
N TRP A 241 -0.62 11.36 16.91
CA TRP A 241 0.33 11.77 15.89
C TRP A 241 1.62 10.92 15.90
N ASP A 242 1.52 9.66 16.32
CA ASP A 242 2.65 8.72 16.22
C ASP A 242 3.01 8.50 14.75
N PRO A 243 4.30 8.33 14.40
CA PRO A 243 4.70 8.13 13.01
C PRO A 243 3.97 7.01 12.25
N VAL A 244 3.52 5.95 12.92
CA VAL A 244 2.73 4.88 12.30
C VAL A 244 1.29 5.32 12.03
N GLU A 245 0.69 6.08 12.93
CA GLU A 245 -0.60 6.74 12.71
C GLU A 245 -0.51 7.69 11.51
N ASN A 246 0.51 8.57 11.49
CA ASN A 246 0.77 9.52 10.41
C ASN A 246 0.99 8.81 9.07
N ALA A 247 1.73 7.70 9.07
CA ALA A 247 1.95 6.88 7.88
C ALA A 247 0.64 6.40 7.23
N SER A 248 -0.40 6.14 8.03
CA SER A 248 -1.73 5.75 7.53
C SER A 248 -2.60 6.92 7.12
N PHE A 249 -2.42 8.06 7.79
CA PHE A 249 -3.21 9.24 7.53
C PHE A 249 -2.82 9.97 6.24
N MET A 250 -1.53 9.99 5.90
CA MET A 250 -1.03 10.61 4.67
C MET A 250 -1.70 10.07 3.38
N PRO A 251 -1.73 8.75 3.10
CA PRO A 251 -2.44 8.22 1.94
C PRO A 251 -3.96 8.44 2.04
N TRP A 252 -4.54 8.54 3.25
CA TRP A 252 -5.96 8.86 3.42
C TRP A 252 -6.28 10.30 2.98
N LEU A 253 -5.46 11.29 3.34
CA LEU A 253 -5.61 12.68 2.88
C LEU A 253 -5.47 12.80 1.36
N ALA A 254 -4.43 12.18 0.79
CA ALA A 254 -4.23 12.13 -0.66
C ALA A 254 -5.39 11.42 -1.38
N GLY A 255 -5.88 10.31 -0.82
CA GLY A 255 -7.03 9.56 -1.33
C GLY A 255 -8.33 10.36 -1.28
N THR A 256 -8.54 11.13 -0.21
CA THR A 256 -9.69 12.04 -0.08
C THR A 256 -9.66 13.10 -1.18
N ALA A 257 -8.51 13.75 -1.40
CA ALA A 257 -8.33 14.70 -2.49
C ALA A 257 -8.56 14.03 -3.86
N LEU A 258 -8.06 12.80 -4.03
CA LEU A 258 -8.21 12.03 -5.26
C LEU A 258 -9.67 11.72 -5.59
N ILE A 259 -10.50 11.33 -4.61
CA ILE A 259 -11.93 11.05 -4.83
C ILE A 259 -12.67 12.29 -5.36
N HIS A 260 -12.39 13.46 -4.78
CA HIS A 260 -12.97 14.73 -5.21
C HIS A 260 -12.46 15.11 -6.60
N SER A 261 -11.16 14.98 -6.85
CA SER A 261 -10.55 15.27 -8.16
C SER A 261 -11.10 14.37 -9.27
N LEU A 262 -11.26 13.07 -8.99
CA LEU A 262 -11.86 12.12 -9.92
C LEU A 262 -13.32 12.48 -10.25
N ALA A 263 -14.08 13.03 -9.30
CA ALA A 263 -15.44 13.49 -9.54
C ALA A 263 -15.50 14.63 -10.57
N VAL A 264 -14.58 15.59 -10.47
CA VAL A 264 -14.47 16.71 -11.41
C VAL A 264 -13.95 16.23 -12.77
N THR A 265 -12.95 15.36 -12.79
CA THR A 265 -12.39 14.84 -14.05
C THR A 265 -13.41 14.01 -14.83
N ASP A 266 -14.21 13.17 -14.17
CA ASP A 266 -15.26 12.38 -14.84
C ASP A 266 -16.38 13.29 -15.39
N LYS A 267 -16.90 14.23 -14.57
CA LYS A 267 -18.09 15.02 -14.95
C LYS A 267 -17.80 16.21 -15.87
N ARG A 268 -16.62 16.82 -15.75
CA ARG A 268 -16.27 18.09 -16.41
C ARG A 268 -15.01 18.03 -17.25
N GLY A 269 -14.25 16.93 -17.18
CA GLY A 269 -12.95 16.84 -17.86
C GLY A 269 -11.88 17.78 -17.31
N GLY A 270 -12.11 18.41 -16.15
CA GLY A 270 -11.15 19.25 -15.43
C GLY A 270 -10.16 18.42 -14.59
N PHE A 271 -9.10 19.06 -14.11
CA PHE A 271 -8.10 18.48 -13.19
C PHE A 271 -7.40 17.21 -13.67
N LYS A 272 -7.39 16.90 -14.98
CA LYS A 272 -6.85 15.62 -15.50
C LYS A 272 -5.44 15.31 -14.99
N VAL A 273 -4.53 16.27 -15.13
CA VAL A 273 -3.13 16.17 -14.71
C VAL A 273 -3.03 16.03 -13.18
N TRP A 274 -3.79 16.86 -12.46
CA TRP A 274 -3.85 16.83 -10.99
C TRP A 274 -4.36 15.49 -10.44
N THR A 275 -5.42 14.95 -11.03
CA THR A 275 -6.01 13.65 -10.66
C THR A 275 -5.02 12.50 -10.85
N VAL A 276 -4.22 12.53 -11.93
CA VAL A 276 -3.13 11.55 -12.13
C VAL A 276 -2.07 11.68 -11.04
N LEU A 277 -1.64 12.91 -10.73
CA LEU A 277 -0.65 13.14 -9.69
C LEU A 277 -1.13 12.64 -8.32
N LEU A 278 -2.39 12.92 -7.96
CA LEU A 278 -3.00 12.43 -6.72
C LEU A 278 -3.08 10.90 -6.66
N ALA A 279 -3.37 10.23 -7.77
CA ALA A 279 -3.35 8.76 -7.83
C ALA A 279 -1.95 8.19 -7.63
N ILE A 280 -0.92 8.86 -8.17
CA ILE A 280 0.48 8.51 -7.93
C ILE A 280 0.84 8.74 -6.47
N LEU A 281 0.50 9.90 -5.91
CA LEU A 281 0.81 10.26 -4.53
C LEU A 281 0.14 9.34 -3.51
N ALA A 282 -1.16 9.03 -3.65
CA ALA A 282 -1.87 8.19 -2.68
C ALA A 282 -1.23 6.79 -2.52
N PHE A 283 -0.86 6.15 -3.63
CA PHE A 283 -0.15 4.86 -3.56
C PHE A 283 1.31 5.02 -3.11
N SER A 284 2.00 6.06 -3.59
CA SER A 284 3.38 6.35 -3.17
C SER A 284 3.49 6.53 -1.66
N LEU A 285 2.56 7.26 -1.05
CA LEU A 285 2.49 7.46 0.40
C LEU A 285 2.16 6.18 1.15
N SER A 286 1.37 5.27 0.56
CA SER A 286 1.15 3.94 1.12
C SER A 286 2.45 3.12 1.16
N LEU A 287 3.28 3.22 0.12
CA LEU A 287 4.61 2.58 0.10
C LEU A 287 5.60 3.26 1.06
N VAL A 288 5.57 4.60 1.15
CA VAL A 288 6.37 5.34 2.15
C VAL A 288 5.97 4.91 3.56
N GLY A 289 4.67 4.70 3.83
CA GLY A 289 4.22 4.13 5.09
C GLY A 289 4.83 2.76 5.37
N THR A 290 4.90 1.87 4.38
CA THR A 290 5.62 0.59 4.52
C THR A 290 7.09 0.81 4.87
N PHE A 291 7.80 1.73 4.20
CA PHE A 291 9.18 2.06 4.55
C PHE A 291 9.31 2.56 5.97
N LEU A 292 8.47 3.51 6.38
CA LEU A 292 8.50 4.10 7.71
C LEU A 292 8.37 3.04 8.80
N VAL A 293 7.36 2.17 8.71
CA VAL A 293 7.08 1.18 9.76
C VAL A 293 8.06 -0.01 9.75
N ARG A 294 8.72 -0.29 8.61
CA ARG A 294 9.47 -1.54 8.40
C ARG A 294 10.98 -1.38 8.16
N SER A 295 11.47 -0.17 7.92
CA SER A 295 12.91 0.09 7.70
C SER A 295 13.72 0.12 9.00
N GLY A 296 13.05 0.29 10.14
CA GLY A 296 13.70 0.54 11.43
C GLY A 296 14.33 1.94 11.55
N VAL A 297 14.01 2.85 10.63
CA VAL A 297 14.49 4.24 10.65
C VAL A 297 13.71 5.10 11.64
N LEU A 298 12.47 4.72 11.98
CA LEU A 298 11.66 5.40 12.98
C LEU A 298 11.91 4.85 14.40
N THR A 299 11.84 5.75 15.38
CA THR A 299 11.55 5.38 16.77
C THR A 299 10.03 5.48 16.97
N SER A 300 9.35 4.35 17.13
CA SER A 300 7.91 4.29 17.40
C SER A 300 7.58 3.06 18.24
N VAL A 301 6.57 3.17 19.11
CA VAL A 301 6.07 2.05 19.91
C VAL A 301 5.39 0.97 19.04
N HIS A 302 4.98 1.35 17.83
CA HIS A 302 4.36 0.46 16.84
C HIS A 302 5.37 -0.20 15.90
N ALA A 303 6.66 0.10 16.03
CA ALA A 303 7.72 -0.48 15.21
C ALA A 303 8.31 -1.73 15.90
N PHE A 304 7.99 -2.91 15.36
CA PHE A 304 8.36 -4.19 15.97
C PHE A 304 9.50 -4.94 15.26
N ALA A 305 10.09 -4.37 14.19
CA ALA A 305 11.18 -5.00 13.44
C ALA A 305 12.15 -3.95 12.85
N THR A 306 13.46 -4.12 13.07
CA THR A 306 14.52 -3.22 12.56
C THR A 306 15.63 -4.02 11.86
N ASP A 307 15.83 -3.81 10.56
CA ASP A 307 16.92 -4.42 9.79
C ASP A 307 17.37 -3.48 8.65
N PRO A 308 18.62 -3.00 8.67
CA PRO A 308 19.15 -2.09 7.65
C PRO A 308 19.06 -2.61 6.22
N LYS A 309 19.16 -3.94 6.01
CA LYS A 309 19.05 -4.54 4.67
C LYS A 309 17.63 -4.37 4.11
N ARG A 310 16.62 -4.47 4.97
CA ARG A 310 15.21 -4.27 4.62
C ARG A 310 14.95 -2.81 4.26
N GLY A 311 15.47 -1.89 5.07
CA GLY A 311 15.38 -0.45 4.80
C GLY A 311 15.95 -0.08 3.43
N LEU A 312 17.14 -0.57 3.10
CA LEU A 312 17.77 -0.30 1.80
C LEU A 312 16.97 -0.87 0.63
N PHE A 313 16.48 -2.11 0.72
CA PHE A 313 15.66 -2.71 -0.35
C PHE A 313 14.41 -1.87 -0.59
N ILE A 314 13.66 -1.54 0.47
CA ILE A 314 12.42 -0.77 0.35
C ILE A 314 12.71 0.62 -0.21
N LEU A 315 13.83 1.27 0.18
CA LEU A 315 14.22 2.56 -0.36
C LEU A 315 14.50 2.51 -1.87
N ILE A 316 15.24 1.50 -2.35
CA ILE A 316 15.48 1.28 -3.78
C ILE A 316 14.15 1.03 -4.51
N PHE A 317 13.28 0.21 -3.92
CA PHE A 317 11.96 -0.08 -4.48
C PHE A 317 11.09 1.19 -4.58
N LEU A 318 11.08 2.03 -3.54
CA LEU A 318 10.43 3.34 -3.55
C LEU A 318 10.99 4.25 -4.64
N ALA A 319 12.31 4.35 -4.77
CA ALA A 319 12.96 5.18 -5.78
C ALA A 319 12.54 4.75 -7.19
N ILE A 320 12.45 3.44 -7.46
CA ILE A 320 12.02 2.90 -8.76
C ILE A 320 10.53 3.20 -9.00
N VAL A 321 9.65 2.89 -8.05
CA VAL A 321 8.20 3.03 -8.25
C VAL A 321 7.77 4.50 -8.28
N ILE A 322 8.19 5.29 -7.29
CA ILE A 322 7.84 6.71 -7.18
C ILE A 322 8.58 7.51 -8.24
N GLY A 323 9.91 7.35 -8.35
CA GLY A 323 10.71 8.06 -9.34
C GLY A 323 10.29 7.73 -10.77
N GLY A 324 10.07 6.45 -11.09
CA GLY A 324 9.62 6.02 -12.41
C GLY A 324 8.22 6.53 -12.78
N SER A 325 7.27 6.52 -11.84
CA SER A 325 5.92 7.03 -12.08
C SER A 325 5.88 8.55 -12.21
N LEU A 326 6.61 9.29 -11.37
CA LEU A 326 6.72 10.76 -11.46
C LEU A 326 7.46 11.20 -12.73
N LEU A 327 8.50 10.46 -13.15
CA LEU A 327 9.18 10.71 -14.42
C LEU A 327 8.25 10.51 -15.61
N LEU A 328 7.49 9.41 -15.62
CA LEU A 328 6.48 9.16 -16.66
C LEU A 328 5.40 10.24 -16.68
N TYR A 329 4.94 10.65 -15.49
CA TYR A 329 4.01 11.77 -15.34
C TYR A 329 4.59 13.06 -15.91
N ALA A 330 5.80 13.46 -15.52
CA ALA A 330 6.45 14.67 -16.01
C ALA A 330 6.64 14.66 -17.54
N TRP A 331 6.94 13.49 -18.12
CA TRP A 331 7.09 13.34 -19.56
C TRP A 331 5.76 13.46 -20.32
N ARG A 332 4.67 12.94 -19.76
CA ARG A 332 3.37 12.85 -20.45
C ARG A 332 2.43 14.02 -20.13
N ALA A 333 2.53 14.62 -18.95
CA ALA A 333 1.64 15.69 -18.49
C ALA A 333 1.54 16.89 -19.44
N PRO A 334 2.61 17.38 -20.11
CA PRO A 334 2.50 18.50 -21.04
C PRO A 334 1.63 18.23 -22.27
N ARG A 335 1.41 16.96 -22.62
CA ARG A 335 0.55 16.57 -23.75
C ARG A 335 -0.93 16.50 -23.36
N VAL A 336 -1.25 16.69 -22.08
CA VAL A 336 -2.60 16.64 -21.55
C VAL A 336 -3.14 18.06 -21.58
N GLY A 337 -4.23 18.28 -22.33
CA GLY A 337 -4.89 19.57 -22.35
C GLY A 337 -5.30 20.02 -20.93
N LEU A 338 -5.25 21.33 -20.68
CA LEU A 338 -5.51 21.96 -19.38
C LEU A 338 -6.89 21.66 -18.77
N GLY A 339 -7.82 21.11 -19.56
CA GLY A 339 -9.19 20.77 -19.14
C GLY A 339 -10.16 21.93 -19.37
N GLY A 340 -11.40 21.79 -18.87
CA GLY A 340 -12.41 22.84 -18.94
C GLY A 340 -12.16 23.97 -17.93
N SER A 341 -12.49 25.20 -18.30
CA SER A 341 -12.53 26.35 -17.38
C SER A 341 -13.74 26.28 -16.45
N PHE A 342 -13.62 26.88 -15.28
CA PHE A 342 -14.71 27.06 -14.31
C PHE A 342 -14.60 28.44 -13.67
N ASP A 343 -15.73 28.98 -13.24
CA ASP A 343 -15.80 30.29 -12.60
C ASP A 343 -15.16 30.28 -11.22
N MET A 344 -14.66 31.43 -10.76
CA MET A 344 -14.01 31.57 -9.45
C MET A 344 -14.93 31.20 -8.27
N VAL A 345 -16.25 31.40 -8.43
CA VAL A 345 -17.27 30.98 -7.46
C VAL A 345 -18.11 29.90 -8.11
N SER A 346 -17.69 28.64 -7.93
CA SER A 346 -18.35 27.47 -8.48
C SER A 346 -18.14 26.25 -7.59
N ARG A 347 -18.93 25.19 -7.82
CA ARG A 347 -18.72 23.91 -7.14
C ARG A 347 -17.33 23.35 -7.41
N GLU A 348 -16.86 23.50 -8.65
CA GLU A 348 -15.54 23.07 -9.09
C GLU A 348 -14.42 23.86 -8.40
N ALA A 349 -14.60 25.17 -8.19
CA ALA A 349 -13.67 25.99 -7.42
C ALA A 349 -13.61 25.58 -5.94
N MET A 350 -14.75 25.25 -5.31
CA MET A 350 -14.78 24.72 -3.95
C MET A 350 -14.07 23.36 -3.84
N LEU A 351 -14.28 22.47 -4.83
CA LEU A 351 -13.58 21.18 -4.88
C LEU A 351 -12.06 21.35 -5.09
N LEU A 352 -11.63 22.36 -5.85
CA LEU A 352 -10.21 22.72 -5.97
C LEU A 352 -9.66 23.23 -4.62
N ALA A 353 -10.37 24.15 -3.97
CA ALA A 353 -9.97 24.70 -2.68
C ALA A 353 -9.81 23.58 -1.63
N ASN A 354 -10.78 22.66 -1.57
CA ASN A 354 -10.70 21.47 -0.72
C ASN A 354 -9.45 20.63 -1.02
N ASN A 355 -9.17 20.36 -2.31
CA ASN A 355 -7.96 19.63 -2.70
C ASN A 355 -6.67 20.34 -2.27
N VAL A 356 -6.59 21.67 -2.44
CA VAL A 356 -5.40 22.43 -2.03
C VAL A 356 -5.21 22.35 -0.52
N LEU A 357 -6.27 22.50 0.27
CA LEU A 357 -6.19 22.36 1.73
C LEU A 357 -5.77 20.96 2.16
N LEU A 358 -6.36 19.90 1.59
CA LEU A 358 -6.00 18.52 1.89
C LEU A 358 -4.54 18.23 1.57
N ILE A 359 -4.00 18.77 0.47
CA ILE A 359 -2.61 18.59 0.09
C ILE A 359 -1.65 19.45 0.92
N ALA A 360 -2.05 20.66 1.34
CA ALA A 360 -1.29 21.45 2.29
C ALA A 360 -1.22 20.76 3.67
N ALA A 361 -2.35 20.24 4.15
CA ALA A 361 -2.44 19.47 5.39
C ALA A 361 -1.59 18.19 5.32
N LEU A 362 -1.67 17.44 4.23
CA LEU A 362 -0.78 16.32 3.93
C LEU A 362 0.70 16.73 3.98
N GLY A 363 1.06 17.85 3.35
CA GLY A 363 2.42 18.37 3.34
C GLY A 363 2.94 18.67 4.74
N SER A 364 2.09 19.22 5.62
CA SER A 364 2.45 19.46 7.02
C SER A 364 2.69 18.16 7.80
N VAL A 365 1.85 17.14 7.60
CA VAL A 365 2.00 15.83 8.26
C VAL A 365 3.27 15.13 7.75
N LEU A 366 3.50 15.14 6.44
CA LEU A 366 4.68 14.58 5.80
C LEU A 366 5.95 15.25 6.30
N LEU A 367 5.97 16.58 6.38
CA LEU A 367 7.10 17.35 6.90
C LEU A 367 7.36 16.98 8.36
N GLY A 368 6.36 17.06 9.24
CA GLY A 368 6.53 16.72 10.66
C GLY A 368 7.01 15.29 10.88
N THR A 369 6.56 14.35 10.05
CA THR A 369 6.93 12.92 10.15
C THR A 369 8.34 12.64 9.62
N LEU A 370 8.74 13.24 8.50
CA LEU A 370 10.03 12.97 7.86
C LEU A 370 11.17 13.87 8.34
N TYR A 371 10.87 15.07 8.86
CA TYR A 371 11.88 16.04 9.26
C TYR A 371 12.87 15.50 10.31
N PRO A 372 12.43 14.78 11.37
CA PRO A 372 13.35 14.13 12.30
C PRO A 372 14.32 13.15 11.62
N LEU A 373 13.84 12.40 10.63
CA LEU A 373 14.64 11.43 9.89
C LEU A 373 15.70 12.11 9.02
N PHE A 374 15.35 13.24 8.40
CA PHE A 374 16.30 14.02 7.61
C PHE A 374 17.42 14.59 8.47
N LEU A 375 17.12 15.10 9.67
CA LEU A 375 18.15 15.62 10.57
C LEU A 375 19.09 14.51 11.07
N ASP A 376 18.55 13.35 11.42
CA ASP A 376 19.35 12.20 11.84
C ASP A 376 20.26 11.71 10.71
N ALA A 377 19.74 11.60 9.49
CA ALA A 377 20.50 11.19 8.31
C ALA A 377 21.65 12.16 7.94
N LEU A 378 21.49 13.45 8.25
CA LEU A 378 22.52 14.48 8.05
C LEU A 378 23.49 14.61 9.23
N GLY A 379 23.30 13.85 10.31
CA GLY A 379 24.10 13.96 11.53
C GLY A 379 23.88 15.27 12.30
N LEU A 380 22.75 15.95 12.07
CA LEU A 380 22.42 17.25 12.67
C LEU A 380 21.74 17.14 14.04
N GLY A 381 21.66 15.93 14.59
CA GLY A 381 21.05 15.63 15.88
C GLY A 381 19.67 14.96 15.74
N LYS A 382 19.22 14.34 16.83
CA LYS A 382 17.91 13.68 16.92
C LYS A 382 16.91 14.59 17.60
N ILE A 383 15.78 14.81 16.94
CA ILE A 383 14.63 15.51 17.50
C ILE A 383 13.42 14.58 17.48
N SER A 384 12.41 14.90 18.29
CA SER A 384 11.10 14.28 18.21
C SER A 384 10.06 15.35 17.88
N VAL A 385 9.17 15.03 16.96
CA VAL A 385 8.04 15.89 16.58
C VAL A 385 6.78 15.15 16.99
N GLY A 386 6.04 15.72 17.93
CA GLY A 386 4.82 15.12 18.50
C GLY A 386 3.60 16.06 18.39
N PRO A 387 2.53 15.78 19.15
CA PRO A 387 1.25 16.49 19.07
C PRO A 387 1.35 18.03 19.03
N PRO A 388 2.22 18.72 19.81
CA PRO A 388 2.27 20.18 19.78
C PRO A 388 2.53 20.78 18.40
N TYR A 389 3.35 20.14 17.55
CA TYR A 389 3.58 20.59 16.18
C TYR A 389 2.34 20.36 15.32
N PHE A 390 1.82 19.13 15.33
CA PHE A 390 0.72 18.75 14.46
C PHE A 390 -0.55 19.51 14.82
N ASP A 391 -0.90 19.64 16.10
CA ASP A 391 -2.09 20.39 16.52
C ASP A 391 -1.99 21.87 16.12
N THR A 392 -0.81 22.48 16.27
CA THR A 392 -0.59 23.90 15.93
C THR A 392 -0.68 24.16 14.43
N VAL A 393 -0.21 23.23 13.59
CA VAL A 393 -0.13 23.44 12.13
C VAL A 393 -1.34 22.84 11.40
N PHE A 394 -1.71 21.61 11.73
CA PHE A 394 -2.76 20.87 11.03
C PHE A 394 -4.16 21.42 11.31
N VAL A 395 -4.47 21.75 12.57
CA VAL A 395 -5.83 22.19 12.94
C VAL A 395 -6.21 23.49 12.22
N PRO A 396 -5.39 24.56 12.21
CA PRO A 396 -5.72 25.76 11.45
C PRO A 396 -5.83 25.52 9.94
N LEU A 397 -5.01 24.63 9.37
CA LEU A 397 -5.09 24.28 7.94
C LEU A 397 -6.40 23.57 7.58
N MET A 398 -6.90 22.71 8.46
CA MET A 398 -8.11 21.93 8.21
C MET A 398 -9.40 22.64 8.65
N THR A 399 -9.33 23.64 9.54
CA THR A 399 -10.52 24.37 10.01
C THR A 399 -11.38 24.94 8.85
N PRO A 400 -10.81 25.55 7.79
CA PRO A 400 -11.60 26.01 6.65
C PRO A 400 -12.29 24.90 5.88
N ALA A 401 -11.75 23.67 5.88
CA ALA A 401 -12.32 22.53 5.15
C ALA A 401 -13.68 22.09 5.71
N ILE A 402 -14.05 22.49 6.93
CA ILE A 402 -15.38 22.23 7.52
C ILE A 402 -16.49 22.93 6.72
N PHE A 403 -16.16 24.02 6.02
CA PHE A 403 -17.10 24.84 5.26
C PHE A 403 -17.11 24.54 3.74
N LEU A 404 -16.30 23.58 3.29
CA LEU A 404 -16.13 23.19 1.88
C LEU A 404 -16.71 21.80 1.61
#